data_AF-A0A1G2RW55-F1
#
_entry.id   AF-A0A1G2RW55-F1
#
_cell.length_a   1.000
_cell.length_b   1.000
_cell.length_c   1.000
_cell.angle_alpha   90.00
_cell.angle_beta   90.00
_cell.angle_gamma   90.00
#
_symmetry.space_group_name_H-M   'P 1'
#
loop_
_entity.id
_entity.type
_entity.pdbx_description
1 polymer ?
#
loop_
_entity_poly.entity_id
_entity_poly.type
_entity_poly.pdbx_seq_one_letter_code
_entity_poly.pdbx_strand_id
1 'polypeptide(L)'
;MPDKRKYADRAEYLKRAVAKRRRKLREMAIKYKGGECILCGYSKCNWAFDLHHIHGEDKGFGLSADGLTRSWEKTREEADKCILVCANCHREIHAGIVQLPREILDEKRGELRET
;
A
#
# COMPACT_ATOMS: atom_id res chain seq x y z
N MET A 1 -40.55 4.62 -8.83
CA MET A 1 -40.62 3.46 -7.89
C MET A 1 -39.21 3.19 -7.38
N PRO A 2 -38.97 3.01 -6.07
CA PRO A 2 -37.62 2.69 -5.61
C PRO A 2 -37.29 1.27 -6.09
N ASP A 3 -36.16 1.15 -6.79
CA ASP A 3 -35.62 -0.11 -7.29
C ASP A 3 -35.39 -1.08 -6.13
N LYS A 4 -36.23 -2.13 -6.05
CA LYS A 4 -36.22 -3.10 -4.96
C LYS A 4 -35.18 -4.17 -5.26
N ARG A 5 -33.94 -3.92 -4.84
CA ARG A 5 -32.84 -4.90 -4.86
C ARG A 5 -33.30 -6.22 -4.25
N LYS A 6 -33.09 -7.34 -4.96
CA LYS A 6 -33.36 -8.70 -4.47
C LYS A 6 -32.15 -9.22 -3.69
N TYR A 7 -32.36 -10.24 -2.85
CA TYR A 7 -31.27 -10.88 -2.09
C TYR A 7 -30.15 -11.41 -3.01
N ALA A 8 -30.49 -11.90 -4.20
CA ALA A 8 -29.53 -12.35 -5.22
C ALA A 8 -28.57 -11.23 -5.68
N ASP A 9 -29.04 -9.97 -5.71
CA ASP A 9 -28.23 -8.81 -6.12
C ASP A 9 -27.23 -8.38 -5.03
N ARG A 10 -27.43 -8.86 -3.79
CA ARG A 10 -26.61 -8.48 -2.63
C ARG A 10 -25.16 -8.93 -2.80
N ALA A 11 -24.93 -10.12 -3.34
CA ALA A 11 -23.58 -10.65 -3.53
C ALA A 11 -22.75 -9.76 -4.48
N GLU A 12 -23.34 -9.40 -5.63
CA GLU A 12 -22.70 -8.54 -6.62
C GLU A 12 -22.50 -7.11 -6.10
N TYR A 13 -23.49 -6.57 -5.39
CA TYR A 13 -23.37 -5.28 -4.72
C TYR A 13 -22.20 -5.25 -3.72
N LEU A 14 -22.09 -6.28 -2.87
CA LEU A 14 -21.02 -6.35 -1.87
C LEU A 14 -19.64 -6.46 -2.55
N LYS A 15 -19.49 -7.29 -3.59
CA LYS A 15 -18.25 -7.38 -4.37
C LYS A 15 -17.83 -6.01 -4.93
N ARG A 16 -18.76 -5.28 -5.54
CA ARG A 16 -18.51 -3.92 -6.07
C ARG A 16 -18.15 -2.93 -4.97
N ALA A 17 -18.85 -2.97 -3.84
CA ALA A 17 -18.58 -2.09 -2.70
C ALA A 17 -17.18 -2.33 -2.11
N VAL A 18 -16.78 -3.60 -1.95
CA VAL A 18 -15.44 -3.98 -1.49
C VAL A 18 -14.37 -3.54 -2.48
N ALA A 19 -14.56 -3.78 -3.78
CA ALA A 19 -13.62 -3.34 -4.81
C ALA A 19 -13.47 -1.80 -4.82
N LYS A 20 -14.58 -1.06 -4.69
CA LYS A 20 -14.56 0.41 -4.60
C LYS A 20 -13.81 0.90 -3.36
N ARG A 21 -14.01 0.25 -2.21
CA ARG A 21 -13.31 0.58 -0.96
C ARG A 21 -11.80 0.32 -1.08
N ARG A 22 -11.41 -0.83 -1.63
CA ARG A 22 -9.99 -1.20 -1.85
C ARG A 22 -9.28 -0.19 -2.74
N ARG A 23 -9.90 0.22 -3.85
CA ARG A 23 -9.36 1.25 -4.76
C ARG A 23 -9.14 2.58 -4.03
N LYS A 24 -10.15 3.04 -3.26
CA LYS A 24 -10.05 4.28 -2.49
C LYS A 24 -8.90 4.24 -1.47
N LEU A 25 -8.77 3.15 -0.72
CA LEU A 25 -7.69 3.02 0.27
C LEU A 25 -6.31 2.98 -0.38
N ARG A 26 -6.17 2.32 -1.54
CA ARG A 26 -4.92 2.31 -2.32
C ARG A 26 -4.52 3.72 -2.74
N GLU A 27 -5.45 4.48 -3.32
CA GLU A 27 -5.22 5.87 -3.73
C GLU A 27 -4.81 6.76 -2.54
N MET A 28 -5.48 6.60 -1.40
CA MET A 28 -5.13 7.32 -0.18
C MET A 28 -3.72 6.95 0.30
N ALA A 29 -3.33 5.67 0.28
CA ALA A 29 -2.01 5.21 0.69
C ALA A 29 -0.90 5.73 -0.24
N ILE A 30 -1.13 5.71 -1.56
CA ILE A 30 -0.21 6.26 -2.57
C ILE A 30 -0.01 7.76 -2.30
N LYS A 31 -1.10 8.52 -2.15
CA LYS A 31 -1.03 9.97 -1.89
C LYS A 31 -0.32 10.27 -0.57
N TYR A 32 -0.60 9.49 0.47
CA TYR A 32 0.04 9.62 1.77
C TYR A 32 1.56 9.42 1.69
N LYS A 33 2.04 8.59 0.77
CA LYS A 33 3.47 8.33 0.54
C LYS A 33 4.11 9.19 -0.54
N GLY A 34 3.48 10.32 -0.90
CA GLY A 34 4.05 11.31 -1.82
C GLY A 34 3.60 11.15 -3.29
N GLY A 35 3.00 10.02 -3.67
CA GLY A 35 2.43 9.85 -5.00
C GLY A 35 3.44 9.60 -6.14
N GLU A 36 4.70 9.40 -5.80
CA GLU A 36 5.76 9.07 -6.76
C GLU A 36 6.68 7.97 -6.24
N CYS A 37 7.36 7.29 -7.16
CA CYS A 37 8.33 6.28 -6.77
C CYS A 37 9.56 6.95 -6.16
N ILE A 38 9.90 6.58 -4.93
CA ILE A 38 11.05 7.18 -4.22
C ILE A 38 12.41 6.88 -4.90
N LEU A 39 12.48 5.85 -5.74
CA LEU A 39 13.72 5.45 -6.41
C LEU A 39 13.90 6.06 -7.80
N CYS A 40 12.84 6.17 -8.59
CA CYS A 40 12.93 6.62 -9.99
C CYS A 40 12.03 7.83 -10.34
N GLY A 41 11.26 8.36 -9.40
CA GLY A 41 10.37 9.50 -9.61
C GLY A 41 9.14 9.22 -10.50
N TYR A 42 8.87 7.97 -10.85
CA TYR A 42 7.67 7.62 -11.64
C TYR A 42 6.40 8.09 -10.92
N SER A 43 5.54 8.86 -11.60
CA SER A 43 4.31 9.47 -11.04
C SER A 43 3.11 9.45 -11.99
N LYS A 44 3.16 8.65 -13.06
CA LYS A 44 2.16 8.70 -14.15
C LYS A 44 0.90 7.86 -13.89
N CYS A 45 1.01 6.75 -13.17
CA CYS A 45 -0.10 5.80 -13.00
C CYS A 45 -0.12 5.20 -11.59
N ASN A 46 -1.21 5.44 -10.86
CA ASN A 46 -1.39 4.93 -9.50
C ASN A 46 -1.39 3.38 -9.43
N TRP A 47 -1.78 2.71 -10.51
CA TRP A 47 -1.81 1.25 -10.57
C TRP A 47 -0.42 0.63 -10.71
N ALA A 48 0.58 1.41 -11.13
CA ALA A 48 1.95 0.92 -11.27
C ALA A 48 2.76 1.01 -9.97
N PHE A 49 2.17 1.50 -8.87
CA PHE A 49 2.85 1.58 -7.58
C PHE A 49 2.58 0.38 -6.70
N ASP A 50 3.58 -0.03 -5.95
CA ASP A 50 3.50 -0.99 -4.85
C ASP A 50 4.10 -0.36 -3.58
N LEU A 51 3.67 -0.87 -2.43
CA LEU A 51 4.23 -0.54 -1.13
C LEU A 51 5.18 -1.65 -0.72
N HIS A 52 6.47 -1.32 -0.67
CA HIS A 52 7.53 -2.25 -0.30
C HIS A 52 7.87 -2.07 1.19
N HIS A 53 7.83 -3.15 1.96
CA HIS A 53 8.21 -3.15 3.37
C HIS A 53 9.71 -2.97 3.54
N ILE A 54 10.12 -2.03 4.39
CA ILE A 54 11.54 -1.71 4.61
C ILE A 54 12.25 -2.84 5.39
N HIS A 55 11.56 -3.42 6.37
CA HIS A 55 12.03 -4.56 7.16
C HIS A 55 11.00 -5.68 7.00
N GLY A 56 11.35 -6.72 6.24
CA GLY A 56 10.42 -7.79 5.83
C GLY A 56 9.81 -8.61 6.97
N GLU A 57 10.21 -8.37 8.22
CA GLU A 57 9.89 -9.17 9.40
C GLU A 57 8.66 -8.67 10.18
N ASP A 58 8.21 -7.41 10.01
CA ASP A 58 7.16 -6.79 10.84
C ASP A 58 5.89 -6.36 10.07
N LYS A 59 5.46 -7.17 9.09
CA LYS A 59 4.19 -6.92 8.39
C LYS A 59 2.99 -7.41 9.20
N GLY A 60 2.02 -6.53 9.46
CA GLY A 60 0.74 -6.94 10.03
C GLY A 60 -0.17 -7.56 8.96
N PHE A 61 -0.15 -6.99 7.75
CA PHE A 61 -0.90 -7.48 6.58
C PHE A 61 -0.35 -6.86 5.29
N GLY A 62 -0.55 -7.53 4.15
CA GLY A 62 -0.12 -6.97 2.86
C GLY A 62 -1.02 -5.81 2.40
N LEU A 63 -0.44 -4.68 1.98
CA LEU A 63 -1.18 -3.56 1.36
C LEU A 63 -1.54 -3.80 -0.12
N SER A 64 -1.57 -5.08 -0.53
CA SER A 64 -2.13 -5.49 -1.82
C SER A 64 -3.65 -5.33 -1.82
N ALA A 65 -4.27 -5.48 -3.01
CA ALA A 65 -5.71 -5.37 -3.20
C ALA A 65 -6.50 -6.22 -2.18
N ASP A 66 -5.96 -7.35 -1.72
CA ASP A 66 -6.64 -8.24 -0.79
C ASP A 66 -6.58 -7.83 0.69
N GLY A 67 -5.56 -7.08 1.12
CA GLY A 67 -5.45 -6.60 2.50
C GLY A 67 -6.12 -5.25 2.78
N LEU A 68 -6.57 -4.54 1.74
CA LEU A 68 -7.24 -3.22 1.84
C LEU A 68 -8.75 -3.32 2.19
N THR A 69 -9.07 -4.11 3.21
CA THR A 69 -10.42 -4.20 3.80
C THR A 69 -10.49 -3.60 5.21
N ARG A 70 -9.37 -3.07 5.70
CA ARG A 70 -9.23 -2.49 7.04
C ARG A 70 -9.63 -1.00 7.06
N SER A 71 -9.64 -0.44 8.27
CA SER A 71 -9.84 1.00 8.45
C SER A 71 -8.67 1.78 7.82
N TRP A 72 -8.87 3.08 7.60
CA TRP A 72 -7.82 3.91 7.04
C TRP A 72 -6.66 4.05 8.02
N GLU A 73 -6.93 4.13 9.32
CA GLU A 73 -5.93 4.26 10.39
C GLU A 73 -4.97 3.06 10.36
N LYS A 74 -5.48 1.84 10.33
CA LYS A 74 -4.65 0.62 10.21
C LYS A 74 -3.88 0.56 8.90
N THR A 75 -4.49 1.04 7.82
CA THR A 75 -3.84 1.10 6.49
C THR A 75 -2.68 2.09 6.50
N ARG A 76 -2.84 3.23 7.18
CA ARG A 76 -1.81 4.25 7.36
C ARG A 76 -0.66 3.71 8.22
N GLU A 77 -0.96 3.09 9.36
CA GLU A 77 0.03 2.46 10.24
C GLU A 77 0.90 1.43 9.50
N GLU A 78 0.28 0.59 8.67
CA GLU A 78 1.03 -0.36 7.84
C GLU A 78 1.82 0.35 6.73
N ALA A 79 1.24 1.39 6.12
CA ALA A 79 1.94 2.18 5.13
C ALA A 79 3.17 2.86 5.73
N ASP A 80 3.16 3.31 6.99
CA ASP A 80 4.31 3.90 7.70
C ASP A 80 5.52 2.95 7.80
N LYS A 81 5.32 1.65 7.62
CA LYS A 81 6.39 0.63 7.55
C LYS A 81 6.90 0.36 6.12
N CYS A 82 6.29 1.01 5.13
CA CYS A 82 6.55 0.80 3.72
C CYS A 82 7.06 2.07 3.03
N ILE A 83 7.74 1.86 1.91
CA ILE A 83 8.06 2.89 0.91
C ILE A 83 7.22 2.70 -0.34
N LEU A 84 6.96 3.80 -1.04
CA LEU A 84 6.24 3.79 -2.31
C LEU A 84 7.23 3.62 -3.47
N VAL A 85 7.09 2.53 -4.21
CA VAL A 85 7.94 2.21 -5.36
C VAL A 85 7.10 1.81 -6.56
N CYS A 86 7.59 2.04 -7.78
CA CYS A 86 6.93 1.50 -8.97
C CYS A 86 7.17 -0.01 -9.08
N ALA A 87 6.34 -0.72 -9.83
CA ALA A 87 6.40 -2.17 -9.98
C ALA A 87 7.77 -2.67 -10.50
N ASN A 88 8.49 -1.87 -11.29
CA ASN A 88 9.82 -2.22 -11.78
C ASN A 88 10.84 -2.14 -10.65
N CYS A 89 10.96 -0.98 -9.98
CA CYS A 89 11.86 -0.80 -8.85
C CYS A 89 11.54 -1.79 -7.71
N HIS A 90 10.27 -2.09 -7.48
CA HIS A 90 9.87 -3.10 -6.50
C HIS A 90 10.48 -4.48 -6.81
N ARG A 91 10.42 -4.92 -8.07
CA ARG A 91 11.04 -6.18 -8.52
C ARG A 91 12.56 -6.11 -8.46
N GLU A 92 13.16 -4.99 -8.83
CA GLU A 92 14.61 -4.77 -8.74
C GLU A 92 15.12 -4.86 -7.31
N ILE A 93 14.38 -4.33 -6.33
CA ILE A 93 14.69 -4.48 -4.91
C ILE A 93 14.69 -5.96 -4.51
N HIS A 94 13.62 -6.70 -4.84
CA HIS A 94 13.55 -8.15 -4.54
C HIS A 94 14.63 -8.97 -5.24
N ALA A 95 15.08 -8.53 -6.42
CA ALA A 95 16.16 -9.14 -7.17
C ALA A 95 17.57 -8.72 -6.67
N GLY A 96 17.65 -7.80 -5.71
CA GLY A 96 18.93 -7.26 -5.20
C GLY A 96 19.67 -6.36 -6.21
N ILE A 97 19.01 -5.89 -7.26
CA ILE A 97 19.60 -5.02 -8.29
C ILE A 97 19.70 -3.59 -7.78
N VAL A 98 18.68 -3.13 -7.05
CA VAL A 98 18.63 -1.80 -6.46
C VAL A 98 18.56 -1.92 -4.94
N GLN A 99 19.38 -1.15 -4.24
CA GLN A 99 19.34 -1.04 -2.79
C GLN A 99 18.56 0.20 -2.36
N LEU A 100 17.90 0.12 -1.22
CA LEU A 100 17.24 1.27 -0.62
C LEU A 100 18.28 2.28 -0.11
N PRO A 101 18.04 3.60 -0.23
CA PRO A 101 18.87 4.62 0.38
C PRO A 101 19.12 4.35 1.87
N ARG A 102 20.37 4.52 2.34
CA ARG A 102 20.77 4.24 3.74
C ARG A 102 20.01 5.08 4.76
N GLU A 103 19.68 6.32 4.41
CA GLU A 103 18.92 7.24 5.27
C GLU A 103 17.58 6.63 5.69
N ILE A 104 16.86 6.00 4.75
CA ILE A 104 15.58 5.31 5.00
C ILE A 104 15.75 4.09 5.93
N LEU A 105 16.92 3.44 5.88
CA LEU A 105 17.24 2.28 6.71
C LEU A 105 17.69 2.68 8.13
N ASP A 106 18.33 3.84 8.28
CA ASP A 106 18.89 4.33 9.55
C ASP A 106 17.85 5.08 10.40
N GLU A 107 16.88 5.78 9.80
CA GLU A 107 15.79 6.50 10.51
C GLU A 107 14.98 5.60 11.47
N LYS A 108 14.92 4.28 11.23
CA LYS A 108 14.22 3.33 12.11
C LYS A 108 15.11 2.49 13.01
N ARG A 109 16.43 2.50 12.82
CA ARG A 109 17.37 1.89 13.80
C ARG A 109 17.53 2.76 15.04
N GLY A 110 17.22 4.05 14.94
CA GLY A 110 17.28 5.01 16.04
C GLY A 110 16.24 4.79 17.15
N GLU A 111 15.10 4.16 16.86
CA GLU A 111 14.03 3.90 17.85
C GLU A 111 14.33 2.71 18.78
N LEU A 112 15.41 1.95 18.54
CA LEU A 112 15.79 0.74 19.30
C LEU A 112 16.94 0.97 20.31
N ARG A 113 17.26 2.22 20.66
CA ARG A 113 18.36 2.55 21.59
C ARG A 113 17.99 3.44 22.78
N GLU A 114 16.71 3.63 23.07
CA GLU A 114 16.26 4.33 24.28
C GLU A 114 15.40 3.41 25.17
N THR A 115 16.04 2.40 25.77
CA THR A 115 15.63 1.79 27.05
C THR A 115 16.87 1.34 27.81
#